data_AF-A0A6V7W131-F1
#
_entry.id   AF-A0A6V7W131-F1
#
_cell.length_a   1.000
_cell.length_b   1.000
_cell.length_c   1.000
_cell.angle_alpha   90.00
_cell.angle_beta   90.00
_cell.angle_gamma   90.00
#
_symmetry.space_group_name_H-M   'P 1'
#
loop_
_entity.id
_entity.type
_entity.pdbx_description
1 polymer ?
#
loop_
_entity_poly.entity_id
_entity_poly.type
_entity_poly.pdbx_seq_one_letter_code
_entity_poly.pdbx_strand_id
1 'polypeptide(L)'
;MEDEAVRNFEEALVAFPFILSQILDFLQIRADPLIESNYYLNTLASYREPEGLLLLVRIYLHHSNKIWSDPVILNWLEITTHKVLPRLQSVRKKEMDQWAKKRKQLFTGLPENIARHCLINDLSIPETLVVDAKLNLGECIQINPCPPKASQQGYLELEPTLNKEVSEEMDRPQQSNLNGRNFGLIVSFLRSILPQWILEILCRFIQRFIQ
;
A
#
# COMPACT_ATOMS: atom_id res chain seq x y z
N MET A 1 -1.44 -26.34 3.89
CA MET A 1 -1.89 -24.96 4.13
C MET A 1 -0.72 -23.99 4.01
N GLU A 2 0.39 -24.28 4.68
CA GLU A 2 1.64 -23.50 4.62
C GLU A 2 2.24 -23.41 3.20
N ASP A 3 2.25 -24.49 2.43
CA ASP A 3 2.80 -24.47 1.07
C ASP A 3 2.08 -23.50 0.12
N GLU A 4 0.80 -23.23 0.36
CA GLU A 4 0.04 -22.27 -0.44
C GLU A 4 0.43 -20.83 -0.10
N ALA A 5 0.66 -20.53 1.18
CA ALA A 5 1.14 -19.22 1.60
C ALA A 5 2.54 -18.94 1.05
N VAL A 6 3.43 -19.93 1.09
CA VAL A 6 4.78 -19.85 0.50
C VAL A 6 4.71 -19.60 -1.00
N ARG A 7 3.83 -20.28 -1.73
CA ARG A 7 3.63 -20.05 -3.17
C ARG A 7 3.12 -18.64 -3.45
N ASN A 8 2.11 -18.17 -2.72
CA ASN A 8 1.58 -16.82 -2.92
C ASN A 8 2.62 -15.75 -2.62
N PHE A 9 3.45 -15.95 -1.61
CA PHE A 9 4.56 -15.07 -1.30
C PHE A 9 5.63 -15.06 -2.40
N GLU A 10 5.97 -16.23 -2.96
CA GLU A 10 6.88 -16.34 -4.10
C GLU A 10 6.33 -15.62 -5.35
N GLU A 11 5.03 -15.76 -5.65
CA GLU A 11 4.38 -15.01 -6.73
C GLU A 11 4.44 -13.49 -6.49
N ALA A 12 4.18 -13.06 -5.25
CA ALA A 12 4.28 -11.66 -4.87
C ALA A 12 5.71 -11.12 -5.03
N LEU A 13 6.73 -11.88 -4.60
CA LEU A 13 8.13 -11.48 -4.76
C LEU A 13 8.59 -11.47 -6.22
N VAL A 14 8.01 -12.28 -7.10
CA VAL A 14 8.32 -12.19 -8.53
C VAL A 14 7.75 -10.91 -9.12
N ALA A 15 6.53 -10.55 -8.74
CA ALA A 15 5.87 -9.34 -9.22
C ALA A 15 6.42 -8.06 -8.58
N PHE A 16 6.81 -8.08 -7.31
CA PHE A 16 7.21 -6.92 -6.50
C PHE A 16 8.33 -7.27 -5.51
N PRO A 17 9.53 -7.60 -5.99
CA PRO A 17 10.62 -8.12 -5.14
C PRO A 17 11.14 -7.12 -4.11
N PHE A 18 11.17 -5.82 -4.46
CA PHE A 18 11.65 -4.75 -3.59
C PHE A 18 10.74 -4.52 -2.36
N ILE A 19 9.52 -5.07 -2.33
CA ILE A 19 8.65 -4.95 -1.16
C ILE A 19 9.32 -5.55 0.07
N LEU A 20 10.13 -6.60 -0.09
CA LEU A 20 10.84 -7.19 1.05
C LEU A 20 11.77 -6.17 1.72
N SER A 21 12.61 -5.46 0.96
CA SER A 21 13.46 -4.42 1.56
C SER A 21 12.64 -3.28 2.13
N GLN A 22 11.52 -2.90 1.52
CA GLN A 22 10.63 -1.88 2.07
C GLN A 22 9.97 -2.29 3.41
N ILE A 23 9.60 -3.56 3.58
CA ILE A 23 9.10 -4.08 4.86
C ILE A 23 10.21 -4.02 5.92
N LEU A 24 11.42 -4.48 5.58
CA LEU A 24 12.54 -4.51 6.51
C LEU A 24 12.96 -3.10 6.93
N ASP A 25 13.05 -2.15 5.98
CA ASP A 25 13.33 -0.74 6.24
C ASP A 25 12.26 -0.12 7.14
N PHE A 26 10.98 -0.40 6.87
CA PHE A 26 9.85 0.11 7.64
C PHE A 26 9.87 -0.38 9.10
N LEU A 27 10.28 -1.63 9.32
CA LEU A 27 10.45 -2.22 10.65
C LEU A 27 11.81 -1.91 11.28
N GLN A 28 12.70 -1.22 10.57
CA GLN A 28 14.08 -0.95 10.98
C GLN A 28 14.89 -2.23 11.26
N ILE A 29 14.61 -3.29 10.50
CA ILE A 29 15.30 -4.58 10.58
C ILE A 29 16.37 -4.64 9.49
N ARG A 30 17.58 -5.07 9.87
CA ARG A 30 18.67 -5.25 8.92
C ARG A 30 18.43 -6.48 8.04
N ALA A 31 18.56 -6.31 6.72
CA ALA A 31 18.44 -7.41 5.76
C ALA A 31 19.62 -8.40 5.84
N ASP A 32 19.33 -9.65 5.50
CA ASP A 32 20.33 -10.71 5.35
C ASP A 32 21.30 -10.38 4.18
N PRO A 33 22.62 -10.63 4.32
CA PRO A 33 23.59 -10.45 3.24
C PRO A 33 23.20 -11.11 1.90
N LEU A 34 22.52 -12.26 1.92
CA LEU A 34 22.04 -12.96 0.72
C LEU A 34 20.94 -12.16 0.02
N ILE A 35 20.07 -11.48 0.78
CA ILE A 35 19.04 -10.59 0.23
C ILE A 35 19.70 -9.34 -0.35
N GLU A 36 20.67 -8.75 0.35
CA GLU A 36 21.42 -7.58 -0.12
C GLU A 36 22.23 -7.85 -1.39
N SER A 37 22.71 -9.08 -1.58
CA SER A 37 23.40 -9.46 -2.81
C SER A 37 22.45 -9.54 -4.03
N ASN A 38 21.14 -9.62 -3.81
CA ASN A 38 20.17 -9.76 -4.88
C ASN A 38 19.77 -8.42 -5.48
N TYR A 39 19.96 -8.27 -6.80
CA TYR A 39 19.62 -7.05 -7.56
C TYR A 39 18.19 -6.54 -7.33
N TYR A 40 17.22 -7.44 -7.14
CA TYR A 40 15.81 -7.10 -7.06
C TYR A 40 15.28 -6.93 -5.63
N LEU A 41 15.97 -7.48 -4.63
CA LEU A 41 15.52 -7.49 -3.23
C LEU A 41 16.37 -6.60 -2.31
N ASN A 42 17.51 -6.10 -2.78
CA ASN A 42 18.38 -5.25 -1.97
C ASN A 42 17.74 -3.91 -1.60
N THR A 43 18.35 -3.22 -0.63
CA THR A 43 17.87 -1.91 -0.18
C THR A 43 17.84 -0.89 -1.33
N LEU A 44 18.71 -1.04 -2.32
CA LEU A 44 18.77 -0.16 -3.49
C LEU A 44 17.71 -0.47 -4.57
N ALA A 45 16.93 -1.55 -4.42
CA ALA A 45 15.97 -1.97 -5.42
C ALA A 45 14.82 -0.96 -5.59
N SER A 46 14.40 -0.33 -4.49
CA SER A 46 13.33 0.67 -4.46
C SER A 46 13.62 1.87 -5.38
N TYR A 47 14.87 2.31 -5.50
CA TYR A 47 15.26 3.43 -6.41
C TYR A 47 15.04 3.13 -7.90
N ARG A 48 14.83 1.86 -8.27
CA ARG A 48 14.61 1.45 -9.67
C ARG A 48 13.13 1.35 -10.02
N GLU A 49 12.27 1.55 -9.02
CA GLU A 49 10.82 1.42 -9.11
C GLU A 49 10.16 2.79 -9.28
N PRO A 50 8.98 2.84 -9.94
CA PRO A 50 8.25 4.10 -10.11
C PRO A 50 7.73 4.63 -8.78
N GLU A 51 7.78 5.95 -8.58
CA GLU A 51 7.38 6.60 -7.33
C GLU A 51 5.91 6.33 -6.97
N GLY A 52 5.02 6.26 -7.97
CA GLY A 52 3.62 5.92 -7.74
C GLY A 52 3.45 4.54 -7.09
N LEU A 53 4.29 3.57 -7.46
CA LEU A 53 4.29 2.26 -6.83
C LEU A 53 4.87 2.31 -5.42
N LEU A 54 5.95 3.06 -5.20
CA LEU A 54 6.52 3.23 -3.86
C LEU A 54 5.51 3.87 -2.90
N LEU A 55 4.69 4.82 -3.38
CA LEU A 55 3.60 5.40 -2.61
C LEU A 55 2.53 4.35 -2.26
N LEU A 56 2.15 3.49 -3.19
CA LEU A 56 1.22 2.38 -2.91
C LEU A 56 1.77 1.42 -1.86
N VAL A 57 3.06 1.09 -1.92
CA VAL A 57 3.71 0.24 -0.91
C VAL A 57 3.72 0.94 0.46
N ARG A 58 3.99 2.25 0.51
CA ARG A 58 3.92 3.03 1.74
C ARG A 58 2.52 3.02 2.35
N ILE A 59 1.48 3.21 1.54
CA ILE A 59 0.08 3.10 1.98
C ILE A 59 -0.19 1.70 2.53
N TYR A 60 0.22 0.66 1.80
CA TYR A 60 0.05 -0.73 2.24
C TYR A 60 0.72 -0.98 3.60
N LEU A 61 1.98 -0.57 3.78
CA LEU A 61 2.73 -0.78 5.02
C LEU A 61 2.14 -0.02 6.20
N HIS A 62 1.71 1.23 5.99
CA HIS A 62 1.05 2.02 7.04
C HIS A 62 -0.14 1.26 7.65
N HIS A 63 -0.95 0.63 6.80
CA HIS A 63 -2.16 -0.08 7.25
C HIS A 63 -1.92 -1.54 7.66
N SER A 64 -0.84 -2.16 7.18
CA SER A 64 -0.45 -3.53 7.54
C SER A 64 0.62 -3.60 8.64
N ASN A 65 1.01 -2.47 9.24
CA ASN A 65 2.10 -2.37 10.22
C ASN A 65 2.00 -3.42 11.36
N LYS A 66 0.80 -3.56 11.94
CA LYS A 66 0.56 -4.51 13.05
C LYS A 66 0.85 -5.96 12.66
N ILE A 67 0.60 -6.34 11.39
CA ILE A 67 0.84 -7.69 10.89
C ILE A 67 2.34 -7.93 10.76
N TRP A 68 3.06 -6.96 10.18
CA TRP A 68 4.50 -7.08 9.98
C TRP A 68 5.32 -6.97 11.26
N SER A 69 4.77 -6.35 12.29
CA SER A 69 5.38 -6.27 13.62
C SER A 69 5.26 -7.55 14.45
N ASP A 70 4.46 -8.53 14.02
CA ASP A 70 4.27 -9.79 14.75
C ASP A 70 5.52 -10.68 14.63
N PRO A 71 6.16 -11.08 15.75
CA PRO A 71 7.35 -11.94 15.73
C PRO A 71 7.16 -13.27 15.00
N VAL A 72 5.95 -13.86 15.06
CA VAL A 72 5.63 -15.12 14.37
C VAL A 72 5.69 -14.90 12.86
N ILE A 73 5.18 -13.77 12.39
CA ILE A 73 5.18 -13.39 10.98
C ILE A 73 6.60 -13.10 10.49
N LEU A 74 7.41 -12.42 11.31
CA LEU A 74 8.80 -12.13 10.97
C LEU A 74 9.64 -13.40 10.83
N ASN A 75 9.50 -14.33 11.78
CA ASN A 75 10.18 -15.63 11.68
C ASN A 75 9.72 -16.41 10.44
N TRP A 76 8.41 -16.41 10.14
CA TRP A 76 7.89 -17.04 8.92
C TRP A 76 8.44 -16.37 7.65
N LEU A 77 8.54 -15.03 7.64
CA LEU A 77 9.05 -14.25 6.52
C LEU A 77 10.52 -14.58 6.24
N GLU A 78 11.35 -14.69 7.28
CA GLU A 78 12.76 -15.06 7.17
C GLU A 78 12.92 -16.46 6.56
N ILE A 79 12.27 -17.47 7.15
CA ILE A 79 12.33 -18.87 6.69
C ILE A 79 11.83 -18.97 5.24
N THR A 80 10.71 -18.33 4.95
CA THR A 80 10.09 -18.41 3.62
C THR A 80 10.95 -17.72 2.57
N THR A 81 11.53 -16.56 2.88
CA THR A 81 12.43 -15.84 1.97
C THR A 81 13.63 -16.70 1.61
N HIS A 82 14.28 -17.32 2.59
CA HIS A 82 15.41 -18.24 2.34
C HIS A 82 15.00 -19.43 1.46
N LYS A 83 13.80 -19.97 1.65
CA LYS A 83 13.26 -21.08 0.85
C LYS A 83 12.96 -20.70 -0.61
N VAL A 84 12.56 -19.46 -0.89
CA VAL A 84 12.20 -19.03 -2.26
C VAL A 84 13.36 -18.36 -3.00
N LEU A 85 14.33 -17.77 -2.29
CA LEU A 85 15.43 -17.00 -2.87
C LEU A 85 16.20 -17.72 -3.99
N PRO A 86 16.58 -19.01 -3.87
CA PRO A 86 17.28 -19.71 -4.96
C PRO A 86 16.45 -19.79 -6.24
N ARG A 87 15.13 -19.97 -6.12
CA ARG A 87 14.20 -20.06 -7.27
C ARG A 87 13.99 -18.69 -7.92
N LEU A 88 13.95 -17.62 -7.13
CA LEU A 88 13.91 -16.24 -7.61
C LEU A 88 15.16 -15.91 -8.44
N GLN A 89 16.34 -16.30 -7.95
CA GLN A 89 17.63 -16.01 -8.61
C GLN A 89 17.87 -16.82 -9.88
N SER A 90 17.32 -18.03 -9.96
CA SER A 90 17.55 -18.96 -11.07
C SER A 90 16.34 -19.01 -12.02
N VAL A 91 15.33 -19.79 -11.67
CA VAL A 91 14.20 -20.16 -12.54
C VAL A 91 13.33 -18.96 -12.89
N ARG A 92 13.07 -18.08 -11.91
CA ARG A 92 12.05 -17.02 -12.03
C ARG A 92 12.61 -15.68 -12.46
N LYS A 93 13.93 -15.56 -12.65
CA LYS A 93 14.63 -14.31 -13.01
C LYS A 93 14.03 -13.64 -14.25
N LYS A 94 13.79 -14.41 -15.32
CA LYS A 94 13.20 -13.89 -16.56
C LYS A 94 11.79 -13.30 -16.35
N GLU A 95 11.02 -13.89 -15.44
CA GLU A 95 9.68 -13.40 -15.09
C GLU A 95 9.77 -12.10 -14.29
N MET A 96 10.72 -12.01 -13.35
CA MET A 96 11.01 -10.79 -12.60
C MET A 96 11.42 -9.63 -13.53
N ASP A 97 12.21 -9.90 -14.57
CA ASP A 97 12.59 -8.91 -15.59
C ASP A 97 11.36 -8.40 -16.38
N GLN A 98 10.40 -9.28 -16.70
CA GLN A 98 9.15 -8.89 -17.35
C GLN A 98 8.30 -8.03 -16.44
N TRP A 99 8.22 -8.41 -15.16
CA TRP A 99 7.51 -7.62 -14.16
C TRP A 99 8.13 -6.26 -13.93
N ALA A 100 9.46 -6.15 -13.92
CA ALA A 100 10.14 -4.85 -13.83
C ALA A 100 9.71 -3.89 -14.96
N LYS A 101 9.50 -4.39 -16.18
CA LYS A 101 8.96 -3.59 -17.29
C LYS A 101 7.49 -3.24 -17.07
N LYS A 102 6.66 -4.20 -16.66
CA LYS A 102 5.23 -3.97 -16.38
C LYS A 102 5.02 -2.93 -15.29
N ARG A 103 5.78 -2.98 -14.19
CA ARG A 103 5.66 -2.01 -13.08
C ARG A 103 5.85 -0.57 -13.59
N LYS A 104 6.87 -0.33 -14.41
CA LYS A 104 7.12 0.99 -15.01
C LYS A 104 6.01 1.48 -15.92
N GLN A 105 5.25 0.58 -16.55
CA GLN A 105 4.12 0.94 -17.42
C GLN A 105 2.82 1.15 -16.64
N LEU A 106 2.59 0.37 -15.58
CA LEU A 106 1.32 0.36 -14.84
C LEU A 106 1.24 1.44 -13.77
N PHE A 107 2.36 1.79 -13.14
CA PHE A 107 2.38 2.70 -11.99
C PHE A 107 2.90 4.09 -12.37
N THR A 108 2.46 4.59 -13.53
CA THR A 108 2.78 5.94 -14.01
C THR A 108 1.79 6.96 -13.45
N GLY A 109 2.31 7.94 -12.70
CA GLY A 109 1.52 9.08 -12.19
C GLY A 109 0.81 8.81 -10.86
N LEU A 110 -0.05 9.76 -10.48
CA LEU A 110 -0.75 9.77 -9.20
C LEU A 110 -2.25 10.02 -9.41
N PRO A 111 -3.09 8.99 -9.21
CA PRO A 111 -4.54 9.14 -9.20
C PRO A 111 -5.03 10.03 -8.03
N GLU A 112 -6.04 10.88 -8.27
CA GLU A 112 -6.60 11.79 -7.26
C GLU A 112 -7.10 11.04 -6.00
N ASN A 113 -7.67 9.85 -6.16
CA ASN A 113 -8.12 9.03 -5.04
C ASN A 113 -6.97 8.50 -4.17
N ILE A 114 -5.81 8.21 -4.76
CA ILE A 114 -4.59 7.88 -4.01
C ILE A 114 -4.11 9.11 -3.23
N ALA A 115 -4.07 10.28 -3.89
CA ALA A 115 -3.65 11.52 -3.24
C ALA A 115 -4.56 11.87 -2.05
N ARG A 116 -5.88 11.80 -2.25
CA ARG A 116 -6.89 11.95 -1.21
C ARG A 116 -6.62 11.03 -0.02
N HIS A 117 -6.41 9.74 -0.29
CA HIS A 117 -6.15 8.76 0.77
C HIS A 117 -4.92 9.13 1.58
N CYS A 118 -3.84 9.53 0.91
CA CYS A 118 -2.63 9.98 1.59
C CYS A 118 -2.89 11.20 2.48
N LEU A 119 -3.58 12.21 1.98
CA LEU A 119 -3.88 13.43 2.74
C LEU A 119 -4.76 13.15 3.96
N ILE A 120 -5.76 12.28 3.85
CA ILE A 120 -6.64 11.90 4.97
C ILE A 120 -5.88 11.11 6.05
N ASN A 121 -4.85 10.36 5.67
CA ASN A 121 -4.08 9.50 6.59
C ASN A 121 -2.72 10.11 6.95
N ASP A 122 -2.50 11.41 6.71
CA ASP A 122 -1.24 12.12 6.96
C ASP A 122 0.00 11.43 6.35
N LEU A 123 -0.16 10.81 5.18
CA LEU A 123 0.92 10.18 4.44
C LEU A 123 1.58 11.18 3.49
N SER A 124 2.91 11.29 3.59
CA SER A 124 3.70 12.10 2.66
C SER A 124 3.57 11.57 1.23
N ILE A 125 3.17 12.47 0.33
CA ILE A 125 3.16 12.28 -1.12
C ILE A 125 4.44 12.91 -1.69
N PRO A 126 5.20 12.21 -2.55
CA PRO A 126 6.31 12.79 -3.29
C PRO A 126 5.89 14.04 -4.08
N GLU A 127 6.65 15.12 -3.96
CA GLU A 127 6.35 16.41 -4.63
C GLU A 127 6.29 16.26 -6.16
N THR A 128 7.20 15.46 -6.72
CA THR A 128 7.23 15.07 -8.13
C THR A 128 5.89 14.56 -8.63
N LEU A 129 5.26 13.65 -7.89
CA LEU A 129 3.96 13.08 -8.24
C LEU A 129 2.82 14.11 -8.16
N VAL A 130 2.89 15.05 -7.21
CA VAL A 130 1.90 16.14 -7.07
C VAL A 130 1.96 17.08 -8.28
N VAL A 131 3.18 17.47 -8.66
CA VAL A 131 3.45 18.35 -9.82
C VAL A 131 3.00 17.67 -11.12
N ASP A 132 3.39 16.41 -11.34
CA ASP A 132 3.04 15.65 -12.55
C ASP A 132 1.52 15.46 -12.69
N ALA A 133 0.83 15.19 -11.58
CA ALA A 133 -0.61 15.02 -11.56
C ALA A 133 -1.39 16.36 -11.56
N LYS A 134 -0.69 17.51 -11.52
CA LYS A 134 -1.30 18.85 -11.48
C LYS A 134 -2.35 18.98 -10.38
N LEU A 135 -2.09 18.36 -9.23
CA LEU A 135 -3.04 18.36 -8.13
C LEU A 135 -3.04 19.74 -7.46
N ASN A 136 -4.20 20.40 -7.48
CA ASN A 136 -4.42 21.62 -6.72
C ASN A 136 -4.70 21.26 -5.26
N LEU A 137 -3.63 21.08 -4.47
CA LEU A 137 -3.69 20.89 -3.02
C LEU A 137 -3.95 22.22 -2.27
N GLY A 138 -4.72 23.14 -2.86
CA GLY A 138 -5.01 24.47 -2.30
C GLY A 138 -6.02 24.47 -1.14
N GLU A 139 -6.48 25.65 -0.72
CA GLU A 139 -7.23 25.96 0.52
C GLU A 139 -8.48 25.11 0.85
N CYS A 140 -8.99 24.29 -0.08
CA CYS A 140 -10.08 23.31 0.18
C CYS A 140 -9.66 22.08 1.03
N ILE A 141 -8.41 22.02 1.52
CA ILE A 141 -7.94 20.98 2.45
C ILE A 141 -8.80 20.93 3.74
N GLN A 142 -9.40 22.04 4.17
CA GLN A 142 -10.06 22.13 5.48
C GLN A 142 -11.37 21.32 5.59
N ILE A 143 -12.04 21.02 4.47
CA ILE A 143 -13.28 20.23 4.48
C ILE A 143 -13.09 18.88 3.80
N ASN A 144 -12.44 18.86 2.63
CA ASN A 144 -12.24 17.62 1.90
C ASN A 144 -11.13 17.68 0.82
N PRO A 145 -9.93 17.11 1.05
CA PRO A 145 -8.88 17.11 0.04
C PRO A 145 -9.28 16.24 -1.17
N CYS A 146 -9.25 16.83 -2.37
CA CYS A 146 -9.59 16.16 -3.64
C CYS A 146 -10.98 15.47 -3.63
N PRO A 147 -12.10 16.24 -3.61
CA PRO A 147 -13.44 15.66 -3.68
C PRO A 147 -13.67 15.00 -5.05
N PRO A 148 -14.37 13.85 -5.11
CA PRO A 148 -14.76 13.23 -6.37
C PRO A 148 -15.43 14.24 -7.29
N LYS A 149 -15.14 14.19 -8.61
CA LYS A 149 -15.67 15.14 -9.61
C LYS A 149 -17.19 15.32 -9.52
N ALA A 150 -17.93 14.24 -9.25
CA ALA A 150 -19.38 14.26 -9.09
C ALA A 150 -19.88 15.01 -7.84
N SER A 151 -19.04 15.19 -6.83
CA SER A 151 -19.37 15.84 -5.56
C SER A 151 -18.79 17.25 -5.41
N GLN A 152 -17.98 17.71 -6.37
CA GLN A 152 -17.32 19.02 -6.32
C GLN A 152 -18.31 20.18 -6.17
N GLN A 153 -19.48 20.12 -6.83
CA GLN A 153 -20.50 21.17 -6.74
C GLN A 153 -21.12 21.28 -5.34
N GLY A 154 -21.36 20.15 -4.65
CA GLY A 154 -21.96 20.15 -3.31
C GLY A 154 -21.03 20.65 -2.20
N TYR A 155 -19.71 20.60 -2.39
CA TYR A 155 -18.74 21.20 -1.46
C TYR A 155 -18.61 22.72 -1.66
N LEU A 156 -18.73 23.21 -2.89
CA LEU A 156 -18.66 24.64 -3.19
C LEU A 156 -19.86 25.43 -2.62
N GLU A 157 -20.99 24.77 -2.38
CA GLU A 157 -22.19 25.38 -1.76
C GLU A 157 -22.09 25.54 -0.23
N LEU A 158 -21.07 24.96 0.42
CA LEU A 158 -20.99 24.89 1.89
C LEU A 158 -20.12 25.97 2.56
N GLU A 159 -19.66 26.99 1.83
CA GLU A 159 -18.88 28.12 2.38
C GLU A 159 -19.59 29.46 2.09
N PRO A 160 -19.88 30.38 3.06
CA PRO A 160 -19.86 30.31 4.51
C PRO A 160 -21.25 30.63 5.14
N THR A 161 -21.82 29.68 5.90
CA THR A 161 -22.76 30.01 6.99
C THR A 161 -22.29 29.38 8.30
N LEU A 162 -20.98 29.43 8.58
CA LEU A 162 -20.46 29.11 9.89
C LEU A 162 -20.60 30.32 10.82
N ASN A 163 -21.85 30.62 11.20
CA ASN A 163 -22.22 31.41 12.37
C ASN A 163 -23.71 31.19 12.65
N LYS A 164 -24.04 30.05 13.28
CA LYS A 164 -24.88 30.00 14.50
C LYS A 164 -25.18 28.58 14.95
N GLU A 165 -24.91 28.41 16.25
CA GLU A 165 -25.65 27.62 17.23
C GLU A 165 -25.43 26.09 17.25
N VAL A 166 -24.54 25.74 18.18
CA VAL A 166 -24.54 24.49 18.95
C VAL A 166 -25.91 24.27 19.62
N SER A 167 -26.47 23.08 19.48
CA SER A 167 -27.26 22.33 20.49
C SER A 167 -27.43 20.90 19.95
N GLU A 168 -26.64 19.96 20.46
CA GLU A 168 -27.10 18.88 21.37
C GLU A 168 -28.16 17.93 20.79
N GLU A 169 -27.73 16.73 20.39
CA GLU A 169 -28.37 15.50 20.88
C GLU A 169 -27.40 14.31 20.80
N MET A 170 -27.30 13.63 21.93
CA MET A 170 -26.40 12.54 22.26
C MET A 170 -27.11 11.19 22.08
N ASP A 171 -26.36 10.16 21.65
CA ASP A 171 -26.24 8.86 22.34
C ASP A 171 -26.24 7.63 21.40
N ARG A 172 -25.12 6.89 21.40
CA ARG A 172 -25.10 5.41 21.37
C ARG A 172 -23.68 4.89 21.61
N PRO A 173 -23.48 3.93 22.52
CA PRO A 173 -22.18 3.29 22.68
C PRO A 173 -22.01 2.21 21.62
N GLN A 174 -20.95 2.30 20.80
CA GLN A 174 -20.41 1.15 20.11
C GLN A 174 -18.90 1.05 20.33
N GLN A 175 -18.54 0.44 21.46
CA GLN A 175 -17.34 -0.37 21.53
C GLN A 175 -17.56 -1.59 20.61
N SER A 176 -16.81 -1.70 19.50
CA SER A 176 -16.36 -3.00 18.95
C SER A 176 -15.58 -2.83 17.64
N ASN A 177 -14.36 -3.35 17.62
CA ASN A 177 -13.59 -3.79 16.44
C ASN A 177 -13.34 -2.77 15.31
N LEU A 178 -12.55 -1.74 15.61
CA LEU A 178 -12.01 -0.79 14.63
C LEU A 178 -11.01 -1.44 13.64
N ASN A 179 -10.30 -2.48 14.06
CA ASN A 179 -9.28 -3.12 13.22
C ASN A 179 -9.92 -3.80 11.98
N GLY A 180 -11.06 -4.49 12.13
CA GLY A 180 -11.69 -5.24 11.02
C GLY A 180 -12.33 -4.38 9.93
N ARG A 181 -12.84 -3.18 10.27
CA ARG A 181 -13.46 -2.26 9.31
C ARG A 181 -12.43 -1.58 8.39
N ASN A 182 -11.26 -1.23 8.93
CA ASN A 182 -10.21 -0.56 8.15
C ASN A 182 -9.54 -1.49 7.13
N PHE A 183 -9.37 -2.77 7.45
CA PHE A 183 -8.89 -3.77 6.49
C PHE A 183 -9.86 -3.98 5.33
N GLY A 184 -11.17 -4.02 5.61
CA GLY A 184 -12.20 -4.11 4.57
C GLY A 184 -12.15 -2.91 3.62
N LEU A 185 -11.97 -1.70 4.17
CA LEU A 185 -11.83 -0.47 3.40
C LEU A 185 -10.57 -0.49 2.54
N ILE A 186 -9.42 -0.94 3.05
CA ILE A 186 -8.20 -0.98 2.25
C ILE A 186 -8.22 -2.07 1.19
N VAL A 187 -8.78 -3.23 1.51
CA VAL A 187 -8.97 -4.28 0.51
C VAL A 187 -9.89 -3.75 -0.57
N SER A 188 -11.00 -3.08 -0.23
CA SER A 188 -11.92 -2.46 -1.20
C SER A 188 -11.28 -1.34 -2.02
N PHE A 189 -10.40 -0.54 -1.41
CA PHE A 189 -9.65 0.52 -2.07
C PHE A 189 -8.62 -0.05 -3.03
N LEU A 190 -7.80 -1.00 -2.58
CA LEU A 190 -6.90 -1.75 -3.45
C LEU A 190 -7.70 -2.48 -4.54
N ARG A 191 -8.92 -2.99 -4.26
CA ARG A 191 -9.83 -3.61 -5.27
C ARG A 191 -10.22 -2.62 -6.35
N SER A 192 -10.40 -1.36 -5.98
CA SER A 192 -10.82 -0.30 -6.90
C SER A 192 -9.67 0.25 -7.76
N ILE A 193 -8.41 -0.07 -7.44
CA ILE A 193 -7.21 0.56 -8.05
C ILE A 193 -6.31 -0.47 -8.73
N LEU A 194 -6.25 -1.70 -8.20
CA LEU A 194 -5.39 -2.75 -8.72
C LEU A 194 -6.20 -3.69 -9.63
N PRO A 195 -5.63 -4.11 -10.77
CA PRO A 195 -6.20 -5.17 -11.60
C PRO A 195 -6.56 -6.42 -10.77
N GLN A 196 -7.72 -7.03 -11.06
CA GLN A 196 -8.34 -8.11 -10.29
C GLN A 196 -7.37 -9.26 -9.91
N TRP A 197 -6.38 -9.55 -10.73
CA TRP A 197 -5.39 -10.61 -10.53
C TRP A 197 -4.26 -10.25 -9.54
N ILE A 198 -3.80 -8.99 -9.50
CA ILE A 198 -2.86 -8.48 -8.48
C ILE A 198 -3.57 -8.42 -7.12
N LEU A 199 -4.84 -8.02 -7.18
CA LEU A 199 -5.72 -8.01 -6.05
C LEU A 199 -5.99 -9.41 -5.50
N GLU A 200 -6.12 -10.44 -6.33
CA GLU A 200 -6.22 -11.82 -5.85
C GLU A 200 -4.95 -12.26 -5.12
N ILE A 201 -3.76 -11.87 -5.57
CA ILE A 201 -2.50 -12.20 -4.89
C ILE A 201 -2.43 -11.50 -3.53
N LEU A 202 -2.73 -10.19 -3.48
CA LEU A 202 -2.73 -9.41 -2.23
C LEU A 202 -3.89 -9.79 -1.29
N CYS A 203 -5.09 -10.06 -1.80
CA CYS A 203 -6.25 -10.50 -1.01
C CYS A 203 -6.08 -11.92 -0.48
N ARG A 204 -5.50 -12.85 -1.25
CA ARG A 204 -5.20 -14.21 -0.77
C ARG A 204 -4.12 -14.20 0.30
N PHE A 205 -3.17 -13.26 0.23
CA PHE A 205 -2.20 -13.02 1.29
C PHE A 205 -2.90 -12.48 2.56
N ILE A 206 -3.84 -11.54 2.43
CA ILE A 206 -4.54 -10.89 3.56
C ILE A 206 -5.64 -11.77 4.20
N GLN A 207 -6.40 -12.55 3.41
CA GLN A 207 -7.55 -13.33 3.89
C GLN A 207 -7.18 -14.47 4.85
N ARG A 208 -5.90 -14.86 4.93
CA ARG A 208 -5.45 -15.96 5.81
C ARG A 208 -4.82 -15.53 7.13
N PHE A 209 -4.68 -14.23 7.38
CA PHE A 209 -4.21 -13.71 8.68
C PHE A 209 -5.35 -13.22 9.59
N ILE A 210 -6.62 -13.43 9.18
CA ILE A 210 -7.83 -13.07 9.94
C ILE A 210 -8.75 -14.30 10.12
N GLN A 211 -8.16 -15.48 10.33
CA GLN A 211 -8.85 -16.62 10.93
C GLN A 211 -8.06 -17.11 12.13
#